data_AF-A0A7W1UPP5-F1
#
_entry.id   AF-A0A7W1UPP5-F1
#
_cell.length_a   1.000
_cell.length_b   1.000
_cell.length_c   1.000
_cell.angle_alpha   90.00
_cell.angle_beta   90.00
_cell.angle_gamma   90.00
#
_symmetry.space_group_name_H-M   'P 1'
#
loop_
_entity.id
_entity.type
_entity.pdbx_description
1 polymer ?
#
loop_
_entity_poly.entity_id
_entity_poly.type
_entity_poly.pdbx_seq_one_letter_code
_entity_poly.pdbx_strand_id
1 'polypeptide(L)'
;MYPSLYYAFKDLLGIDLPFLKMIQMFGFFVALAFLAAAYFWTKELKRKEDEGLLSAGTTKTLKGQKATSSELFFAGLVGFLIGYKLLYIVFNFSAFTENTQGFLLSTDGNLLGGILVAALSVYLKYKEKEKMKLAVPVWVEESVHPHQLVGNMTLIAALTGLLGAKIFHNLENWDTFVADPVGALLSFDGLTMYGGLILASITLIIYGRKNNIPTPHLIDSAAPSLMIGYAIGRIGCHLSGDGDWGIDNLAPKPSWLNWAPDWLWSYDYPHNVVNYGEPIANCDAERYCNHLVPPVFPTPFYETLMCIFLFLILWNLRKRITTPGVLFSLYLIF
;
A
#
# COMPACT_ATOMS: atom_id res chain seq x y z
N MET A 1 -11.62 -18.12 -2.52
CA MET A 1 -10.78 -16.91 -2.38
C MET A 1 -10.58 -16.29 -3.74
N TYR A 2 -10.18 -15.01 -3.77
CA TYR A 2 -9.97 -14.26 -4.99
C TYR A 2 -8.52 -13.79 -5.07
N PRO A 3 -7.66 -14.52 -5.80
CA PRO A 3 -6.26 -14.12 -6.00
C PRO A 3 -6.09 -12.72 -6.61
N SER A 4 -6.97 -12.36 -7.54
CA SER A 4 -7.00 -11.09 -8.24
C SER A 4 -8.43 -10.59 -8.40
N LEU A 5 -8.59 -9.33 -8.81
CA LEU A 5 -9.91 -8.76 -9.11
C LEU A 5 -10.64 -9.55 -10.21
N TYR A 6 -9.91 -10.23 -11.10
CA TYR A 6 -10.51 -11.08 -12.13
C TYR A 6 -11.44 -12.14 -11.54
N TYR A 7 -10.94 -12.91 -10.57
CA TYR A 7 -11.70 -14.01 -9.98
C TYR A 7 -12.93 -13.49 -9.23
N ALA A 8 -12.80 -12.36 -8.53
CA ALA A 8 -13.93 -11.71 -7.86
C ALA A 8 -15.01 -11.23 -8.83
N PHE A 9 -14.63 -10.57 -9.93
CA PHE A 9 -15.59 -10.07 -10.91
C PHE A 9 -16.25 -11.21 -11.69
N LYS A 10 -15.50 -12.27 -12.00
CA LYS A 10 -16.03 -13.44 -12.67
C LYS A 10 -17.06 -14.17 -11.81
N ASP A 11 -16.76 -14.39 -10.53
CA ASP A 11 -17.65 -15.12 -9.62
C ASP A 11 -18.86 -14.27 -9.20
N LEU A 12 -18.65 -13.03 -8.77
CA LEU A 12 -19.72 -12.19 -8.21
C LEU A 12 -20.61 -11.53 -9.26
N LEU A 13 -20.06 -11.20 -10.44
CA LEU A 13 -20.76 -10.42 -11.47
C LEU A 13 -20.94 -11.18 -12.79
N GLY A 14 -20.31 -12.35 -12.95
CA GLY A 14 -20.30 -13.09 -14.22
C GLY A 14 -19.52 -12.38 -15.34
N ILE A 15 -18.64 -11.43 -15.00
CA ILE A 15 -17.93 -10.59 -15.98
C ILE A 15 -16.52 -11.16 -16.22
N ASP A 16 -16.24 -11.56 -17.47
CA ASP A 16 -14.94 -12.10 -17.88
C ASP A 16 -14.04 -10.99 -18.46
N LEU A 17 -13.16 -10.43 -17.63
CA LEU A 17 -12.22 -9.37 -18.00
C LEU A 17 -10.77 -9.77 -17.71
N PRO A 18 -10.07 -10.45 -18.64
CA PRO A 18 -8.73 -11.00 -18.40
C PRO A 18 -7.70 -10.00 -17.89
N PHE A 19 -7.83 -8.71 -18.23
CA PHE A 19 -6.93 -7.65 -17.76
C PHE A 19 -6.92 -7.51 -16.23
N LEU A 20 -8.01 -7.87 -15.54
CA LEU A 20 -8.10 -7.80 -14.09
C LEU A 20 -7.21 -8.83 -13.38
N LYS A 21 -6.67 -9.82 -14.09
CA LYS A 21 -5.71 -10.78 -13.52
C LYS A 21 -4.41 -10.10 -13.06
N MET A 22 -4.07 -8.95 -13.67
CA MET A 22 -2.91 -8.15 -13.27
C MET A 22 -3.07 -7.49 -11.90
N ILE A 23 -4.32 -7.23 -11.49
CA ILE A 23 -4.61 -6.50 -10.26
C ILE A 23 -4.81 -7.53 -9.15
N GLN A 24 -3.72 -7.87 -8.49
CA GLN A 24 -3.73 -8.79 -7.34
C GLN A 24 -4.60 -8.23 -6.22
N MET A 25 -5.40 -9.11 -5.60
CA MET A 25 -6.40 -8.71 -4.61
C MET A 25 -5.74 -8.06 -3.39
N PHE A 26 -4.68 -8.68 -2.87
CA PHE A 26 -3.91 -8.12 -1.76
C PHE A 26 -3.35 -6.73 -2.09
N GLY A 27 -2.66 -6.59 -3.23
CA GLY A 27 -2.08 -5.31 -3.66
C GLY A 27 -3.11 -4.21 -3.87
N PHE A 28 -4.31 -4.56 -4.37
CA PHE A 28 -5.43 -3.64 -4.49
C PHE A 28 -5.87 -3.09 -3.12
N PHE A 29 -6.05 -3.97 -2.13
CA PHE A 29 -6.44 -3.54 -0.78
C PHE A 29 -5.33 -2.79 -0.05
N VAL A 30 -4.05 -3.11 -0.29
CA VAL A 30 -2.92 -2.31 0.21
C VAL A 30 -3.00 -0.88 -0.34
N ALA A 31 -3.25 -0.71 -1.65
CA ALA A 31 -3.42 0.63 -2.23
C ALA A 31 -4.62 1.39 -1.61
N LEU A 32 -5.75 0.71 -1.40
CA LEU A 32 -6.90 1.29 -0.71
C LEU A 32 -6.59 1.68 0.75
N ALA A 33 -5.80 0.86 1.45
CA ALA A 33 -5.38 1.14 2.82
C ALA A 33 -4.55 2.43 2.89
N PHE A 34 -3.60 2.62 1.97
CA PHE A 34 -2.84 3.88 1.86
C PHE A 34 -3.75 5.08 1.59
N LEU A 35 -4.69 4.96 0.65
CA LEU A 35 -5.61 6.05 0.31
C LEU A 35 -6.52 6.42 1.49
N ALA A 36 -7.09 5.42 2.17
CA ALA A 36 -7.95 5.63 3.33
C ALA A 36 -7.17 6.23 4.51
N ALA A 37 -6.00 5.68 4.83
CA ALA A 37 -5.14 6.21 5.89
C ALA A 37 -4.75 7.66 5.60
N ALA A 38 -4.30 7.96 4.37
CA ALA A 38 -3.96 9.33 3.97
C ALA A 38 -5.17 10.27 4.10
N TYR A 39 -6.35 9.84 3.64
CA TYR A 39 -7.57 10.64 3.73
C TYR A 39 -7.94 11.01 5.18
N PHE A 40 -7.98 10.01 6.07
CA PHE A 40 -8.33 10.23 7.47
C PHE A 40 -7.25 11.02 8.21
N TRP A 41 -5.98 10.82 7.86
CA TRP A 41 -4.87 11.57 8.43
C TRP A 41 -4.89 13.04 8.02
N THR A 42 -5.15 13.33 6.75
CA THR A 42 -5.37 14.71 6.26
C THR A 42 -6.52 15.38 6.99
N LYS A 43 -7.64 14.68 7.17
CA LYS A 43 -8.79 15.22 7.93
C LYS A 43 -8.42 15.55 9.37
N GLU A 44 -7.62 14.71 10.02
CA GLU A 44 -7.28 14.89 11.43
C GLU A 44 -6.22 15.98 11.65
N LEU A 45 -5.22 16.08 10.77
CA LEU A 45 -4.28 17.20 10.78
C LEU A 45 -4.98 18.53 10.51
N LYS A 46 -5.93 18.55 9.56
CA LYS A 46 -6.74 19.73 9.28
C LYS A 46 -7.58 20.14 10.49
N ARG A 47 -8.21 19.20 11.20
CA ARG A 47 -8.94 19.49 12.44
C ARG A 47 -8.03 20.12 13.50
N LYS A 48 -6.86 19.54 13.75
CA LYS A 48 -5.90 20.07 14.73
C LYS A 48 -5.40 21.47 14.34
N GLU A 49 -5.30 21.75 13.04
CA GLU A 49 -5.00 23.10 12.54
C GLU A 49 -6.17 24.08 12.76
N ASP A 50 -7.41 23.68 12.46
CA ASP A 50 -8.62 24.48 12.72
C ASP A 50 -8.79 24.80 14.22
N GLU A 51 -8.26 23.96 15.10
CA GLU A 51 -8.20 24.16 16.56
C GLU A 51 -7.02 25.04 17.02
N GLY A 52 -6.16 25.48 16.12
CA GLY A 52 -4.98 26.29 16.42
C GLY A 52 -3.83 25.52 17.08
N LEU A 53 -3.89 24.17 17.11
CA LEU A 53 -2.84 23.33 17.68
C LEU A 53 -1.65 23.13 16.73
N LEU A 54 -1.87 23.37 15.45
CA LEU A 54 -0.88 23.28 14.38
C LEU A 54 -0.92 24.56 13.54
N SER A 55 0.23 24.97 13.04
CA SER A 55 0.37 26.16 12.20
C SER A 55 1.04 25.81 10.88
N ALA A 56 0.72 26.57 9.83
CA ALA A 56 1.42 26.45 8.56
C ALA A 56 2.89 26.89 8.69
N GLY A 57 3.77 26.18 7.98
CA GLY A 57 5.16 26.58 7.80
C GLY A 57 5.34 27.41 6.54
N THR A 58 6.39 28.22 6.48
CA THR A 58 6.77 28.95 5.26
C THR A 58 7.85 28.19 4.50
N THR A 59 7.63 27.90 3.22
CA THR A 59 8.66 27.34 2.34
C THR A 59 8.90 28.26 1.15
N LYS A 60 10.16 28.39 0.72
CA LYS A 60 10.52 29.19 -0.46
C LYS A 60 10.47 28.29 -1.69
N THR A 61 9.51 28.50 -2.57
CA THR A 61 9.42 27.78 -3.86
C THR A 61 9.78 28.73 -5.00
N LEU A 62 10.65 28.26 -5.91
CA LEU A 62 10.98 29.00 -7.13
C LEU A 62 9.87 28.75 -8.17
N LYS A 63 8.98 29.72 -8.38
CA LYS A 63 7.91 29.64 -9.38
C LYS A 63 8.33 30.29 -10.69
N GLY A 64 7.85 29.74 -11.81
CA GLY A 64 8.08 30.34 -13.13
C GLY A 64 9.34 29.92 -13.87
N GLN A 65 10.09 28.93 -13.35
CA GLN A 65 11.29 28.43 -14.04
C GLN A 65 10.92 27.65 -15.31
N LYS A 66 11.68 27.90 -16.38
CA LYS A 66 11.63 27.12 -17.63
C LYS A 66 11.96 25.66 -17.33
N ALA A 67 11.43 24.73 -18.14
CA ALA A 67 11.82 23.32 -18.02
C ALA A 67 13.34 23.20 -18.11
N THR A 68 13.97 22.59 -17.11
CA THR A 68 15.41 22.35 -17.13
C THR A 68 15.72 21.13 -17.99
N SER A 69 16.91 21.07 -18.58
CA SER A 69 17.34 19.90 -19.36
C SER A 69 17.32 18.61 -18.53
N SER A 70 17.59 18.70 -17.23
CA SER A 70 17.49 17.57 -16.30
C SER A 70 16.05 17.11 -16.12
N GLU A 71 15.09 18.02 -15.89
CA GLU A 71 13.67 17.66 -15.76
C GLU A 71 13.14 16.96 -17.02
N LEU A 72 13.49 17.47 -18.19
CA LEU A 72 13.09 16.87 -19.46
C LEU A 72 13.76 15.50 -19.66
N PHE A 73 15.04 15.38 -19.34
CA PHE A 73 15.75 14.10 -19.40
C PHE A 73 15.11 13.04 -18.49
N PHE A 74 14.82 13.37 -17.22
CA PHE A 74 14.19 12.44 -16.29
C PHE A 74 12.75 12.09 -16.71
N ALA A 75 11.98 13.07 -17.22
CA ALA A 75 10.66 12.78 -17.77
C ALA A 75 10.73 11.82 -18.97
N GLY A 76 11.72 12.01 -19.85
CA GLY A 76 11.99 11.11 -20.97
C GLY A 76 12.44 9.72 -20.52
N LEU A 77 13.36 9.63 -19.56
CA LEU A 77 13.85 8.36 -19.02
C LEU A 77 12.73 7.55 -18.35
N VAL A 78 11.94 8.18 -17.48
CA VAL A 78 10.79 7.52 -16.84
C VAL A 78 9.75 7.13 -17.88
N GLY A 79 9.44 8.02 -18.82
CA GLY A 79 8.54 7.72 -19.94
C GLY A 79 9.04 6.54 -20.78
N PHE A 80 10.34 6.46 -21.03
CA PHE A 80 10.97 5.36 -21.75
C PHE A 80 10.78 4.04 -21.01
N LEU A 81 11.14 3.97 -19.72
CA LEU A 81 11.03 2.75 -18.93
C LEU A 81 9.57 2.25 -18.85
N ILE A 82 8.62 3.17 -18.64
CA ILE A 82 7.19 2.84 -18.62
C ILE A 82 6.75 2.32 -19.99
N GLY A 83 7.03 3.05 -21.08
CA GLY A 83 6.62 2.65 -22.42
C GLY A 83 7.27 1.35 -22.89
N TYR A 84 8.54 1.16 -22.54
CA TYR A 84 9.32 -0.03 -22.86
C TYR A 84 8.69 -1.29 -22.27
N LYS A 85 8.23 -1.23 -21.02
CA LYS A 85 7.54 -2.36 -20.38
C LYS A 85 6.06 -2.43 -20.75
N LEU A 86 5.34 -1.33 -20.74
CA LEU A 86 3.89 -1.32 -20.91
C LEU A 86 3.46 -1.85 -22.27
N LEU A 87 4.09 -1.41 -23.37
CA LEU A 87 3.77 -1.94 -24.69
C LEU A 87 4.18 -3.40 -24.84
N TYR A 88 5.26 -3.83 -24.19
CA TYR A 88 5.66 -5.24 -24.16
C TYR A 88 4.64 -6.12 -23.42
N ILE A 89 4.10 -5.64 -22.30
CA ILE A 89 3.01 -6.29 -21.54
C ILE A 89 1.75 -6.40 -22.39
N VAL A 90 1.37 -5.34 -23.10
CA VAL A 90 0.17 -5.34 -23.96
C VAL A 90 0.28 -6.40 -25.06
N PHE A 91 1.44 -6.55 -25.70
CA PHE A 91 1.62 -7.55 -26.76
C PHE A 91 1.82 -8.98 -26.26
N ASN A 92 2.27 -9.18 -25.02
CA ASN A 92 2.52 -10.50 -24.43
C ASN A 92 1.67 -10.72 -23.19
N PHE A 93 0.40 -10.30 -23.28
CA PHE A 93 -0.48 -10.21 -22.14
C PHE A 93 -0.72 -11.55 -21.44
N SER A 94 -0.86 -12.64 -22.19
CA SER A 94 -1.00 -14.00 -21.65
C SER A 94 0.19 -14.39 -20.77
N ALA A 95 1.41 -14.30 -21.33
CA ALA A 95 2.65 -14.60 -20.62
C ALA A 95 2.88 -13.69 -19.40
N PHE A 96 2.48 -12.42 -19.49
CA PHE A 96 2.54 -11.49 -18.35
C PHE A 96 1.62 -11.92 -17.19
N THR A 97 0.41 -12.38 -17.50
CA THR A 97 -0.52 -12.85 -16.45
C THR A 97 -0.09 -14.16 -15.81
N GLU A 98 0.71 -14.97 -16.50
CA GLU A 98 1.27 -16.21 -15.96
C GLU A 98 2.47 -15.95 -15.03
N ASN A 99 3.37 -15.03 -15.39
CA ASN A 99 4.53 -14.70 -14.57
C ASN A 99 4.79 -13.19 -14.51
N THR A 100 3.95 -12.48 -13.76
CA THR A 100 4.03 -11.01 -13.65
C THR A 100 5.38 -10.54 -13.12
N GLN A 101 5.92 -11.17 -12.06
CA GLN A 101 7.19 -10.76 -11.45
C GLN A 101 8.37 -10.98 -12.40
N GLY A 102 8.49 -12.17 -13.00
CA GLY A 102 9.57 -12.46 -13.95
C GLY A 102 9.51 -11.55 -15.19
N PHE A 103 8.31 -11.21 -15.64
CA PHE A 103 8.11 -10.32 -16.78
C PHE A 103 8.46 -8.86 -16.46
N LEU A 104 8.18 -8.39 -15.24
CA LEU A 104 8.59 -7.06 -14.78
C LEU A 104 10.11 -6.95 -14.60
N LEU A 105 10.74 -7.99 -14.06
CA LEU A 105 12.20 -8.04 -13.83
C LEU A 105 13.04 -8.35 -15.07
N SER A 106 12.43 -8.86 -16.15
CA SER A 106 13.18 -9.17 -17.36
C SER A 106 13.80 -7.91 -17.98
N THR A 107 14.85 -8.09 -18.78
CA THR A 107 15.40 -7.01 -19.60
C THR A 107 14.59 -6.76 -20.87
N ASP A 108 13.64 -7.65 -21.18
CA ASP A 108 12.84 -7.58 -22.40
C ASP A 108 11.83 -6.44 -22.35
N GLY A 109 11.59 -5.85 -23.52
CA GLY A 109 10.64 -4.79 -23.67
C GLY A 109 10.46 -4.36 -25.12
N ASN A 110 9.67 -3.30 -25.31
CA ASN A 110 9.33 -2.76 -26.61
C ASN A 110 10.01 -1.40 -26.80
N LEU A 111 11.07 -1.38 -27.61
CA LEU A 111 11.86 -0.16 -27.86
C LEU A 111 11.02 0.98 -28.44
N LEU A 112 10.13 0.67 -29.39
CA LEU A 112 9.23 1.67 -29.99
C LEU A 112 8.30 2.27 -28.95
N GLY A 113 7.75 1.44 -28.07
CA GLY A 113 6.92 1.89 -26.96
C GLY A 113 7.67 2.80 -25.99
N GLY A 114 8.91 2.45 -25.68
CA GLY A 114 9.79 3.30 -24.89
C GLY A 114 9.98 4.67 -25.53
N ILE A 115 10.33 4.73 -26.82
CA ILE A 115 10.57 5.99 -27.53
C ILE A 115 9.29 6.85 -27.59
N LEU A 116 8.15 6.25 -27.92
CA LEU A 116 6.87 6.98 -28.03
C LEU A 116 6.44 7.60 -26.71
N VAL A 117 6.47 6.82 -25.62
CA VAL A 117 6.07 7.31 -24.29
C VAL A 117 7.10 8.28 -23.73
N ALA A 118 8.39 8.09 -24.00
CA ALA A 118 9.43 9.07 -23.66
C ALA A 118 9.17 10.43 -24.32
N ALA A 119 8.92 10.45 -25.64
CA ALA A 119 8.63 11.66 -26.38
C ALA A 119 7.36 12.36 -25.86
N LEU A 120 6.32 11.58 -25.57
CA LEU A 120 5.08 12.09 -24.97
C LEU A 120 5.34 12.70 -23.59
N SER A 121 6.07 12.01 -22.70
CA SER A 121 6.39 12.51 -21.36
C SER A 121 7.21 13.79 -21.38
N VAL A 122 8.21 13.88 -22.27
CA VAL A 122 8.99 15.11 -22.49
C VAL A 122 8.08 16.25 -22.98
N TYR A 123 7.23 15.98 -23.97
CA TYR A 123 6.31 16.98 -24.52
C TYR A 123 5.32 17.48 -23.46
N LEU A 124 4.70 16.58 -22.70
CA LEU A 124 3.77 16.93 -21.64
C LEU A 124 4.47 17.75 -20.54
N LYS A 125 5.69 17.35 -20.13
CA LYS A 125 6.45 18.07 -19.12
C LYS A 125 6.88 19.46 -19.58
N TYR A 126 7.32 19.56 -20.83
CA TYR A 126 7.64 20.84 -21.45
C TYR A 126 6.41 21.77 -21.50
N LYS A 127 5.27 21.25 -21.96
CA LYS A 127 4.01 22.01 -22.05
C LYS A 127 3.51 22.46 -20.68
N GLU A 128 3.62 21.62 -19.65
CA GLU A 128 3.29 21.96 -18.26
C GLU A 128 4.15 23.15 -17.78
N LYS A 129 5.46 23.08 -17.99
CA LYS A 129 6.40 24.12 -17.55
C LYS A 129 6.28 25.41 -18.35
N GLU A 130 6.06 25.35 -19.67
CA GLU A 130 5.80 26.55 -20.47
C GLU A 130 4.51 27.26 -20.04
N LYS A 131 3.45 26.52 -19.66
CA LYS A 131 2.22 27.13 -19.11
C LYS A 131 2.46 27.86 -17.78
N MET A 132 3.38 27.37 -16.96
CA MET A 132 3.68 27.89 -15.63
C MET A 132 4.84 28.88 -15.61
N LYS A 133 5.46 29.14 -16.77
CA LYS A 133 6.66 29.98 -16.92
C LYS A 133 6.34 31.46 -16.70
N LEU A 134 7.22 32.13 -15.98
CA LEU A 134 7.19 33.58 -15.80
C LEU A 134 8.38 34.20 -16.54
N ALA A 135 8.27 35.49 -16.86
CA ALA A 135 9.34 36.23 -17.54
C ALA A 135 10.64 36.24 -16.72
N VAL A 136 10.50 36.31 -15.39
CA VAL A 136 11.58 36.12 -14.41
C VAL A 136 11.08 35.15 -13.34
N PRO A 137 11.81 34.06 -13.04
CA PRO A 137 11.46 33.17 -11.94
C PRO A 137 11.50 33.93 -10.61
N VAL A 138 10.46 33.79 -9.79
CA VAL A 138 10.34 34.50 -8.51
C VAL A 138 10.35 33.48 -7.37
N TRP A 139 11.13 33.76 -6.33
CA TRP A 139 11.04 33.06 -5.05
C TRP A 139 9.76 33.51 -4.35
N VAL A 140 8.78 32.63 -4.27
CA VAL A 140 7.53 32.88 -3.57
C VAL A 140 7.58 32.15 -2.24
N GLU A 141 7.38 32.88 -1.15
CA GLU A 141 7.12 32.27 0.14
C GLU A 141 5.70 31.72 0.12
N GLU A 142 5.59 30.40 0.23
CA GLU A 142 4.32 29.69 0.20
C GLU A 142 4.05 29.11 1.59
N SER A 143 2.84 29.38 2.09
CA SER A 143 2.31 28.79 3.32
C SER A 143 1.98 27.33 3.05
N VAL A 144 2.75 26.41 3.65
CA VAL A 144 2.54 24.97 3.54
C VAL A 144 1.89 24.48 4.83
N HIS A 145 0.67 23.99 4.71
CA HIS A 145 -0.13 23.53 5.82
C HIS A 145 0.17 22.06 6.14
N PRO A 146 0.20 21.64 7.42
CA PRO A 146 0.51 20.26 7.82
C PRO A 146 -0.33 19.20 7.10
N HIS A 147 -1.62 19.46 6.87
CA HIS A 147 -2.50 18.52 6.18
C HIS A 147 -2.13 18.31 4.69
N GLN A 148 -1.42 19.25 4.06
CA GLN A 148 -0.93 19.15 2.68
C GLN A 148 0.30 18.23 2.58
N LEU A 149 1.01 18.03 3.69
CA LEU A 149 2.22 17.21 3.74
C LEU A 149 1.91 15.70 3.81
N VAL A 150 0.65 15.31 4.01
CA VAL A 150 0.25 13.90 4.16
C VAL A 150 0.62 13.05 2.94
N GLY A 151 0.50 13.60 1.73
CA GLY A 151 0.93 12.88 0.52
C GLY A 151 2.43 12.54 0.55
N ASN A 152 3.26 13.52 0.92
CA ASN A 152 4.71 13.32 1.08
C ASN A 152 5.02 12.34 2.20
N MET A 153 4.35 12.47 3.36
CA MET A 153 4.51 11.55 4.47
C MET A 153 4.12 10.12 4.10
N THR A 154 3.02 9.94 3.38
CA THR A 154 2.55 8.63 2.92
C THR A 154 3.58 7.99 1.97
N LEU A 155 4.12 8.75 1.03
CA LEU A 155 5.17 8.28 0.12
C LEU A 155 6.46 7.93 0.87
N ILE A 156 6.90 8.80 1.78
CA ILE A 156 8.06 8.54 2.65
C ILE A 156 7.83 7.25 3.43
N ALA A 157 6.68 7.09 4.08
CA ALA A 157 6.34 5.90 4.85
C ALA A 157 6.36 4.62 4.00
N ALA A 158 5.81 4.67 2.78
CA ALA A 158 5.84 3.53 1.87
C ALA A 158 7.27 3.14 1.49
N LEU A 159 8.11 4.12 1.10
CA LEU A 159 9.49 3.88 0.68
C LEU A 159 10.38 3.41 1.84
N THR A 160 10.36 4.11 2.97
CA THR A 160 11.19 3.74 4.13
C THR A 160 10.65 2.52 4.86
N GLY A 161 9.34 2.27 4.79
CA GLY A 161 8.72 1.06 5.32
C GLY A 161 9.17 -0.18 4.55
N LEU A 162 9.11 -0.12 3.21
CA LEU A 162 9.62 -1.21 2.37
C LEU A 162 11.13 -1.43 2.58
N LEU A 163 11.91 -0.34 2.58
CA LEU A 163 13.35 -0.39 2.83
C LEU A 163 13.66 -1.01 4.20
N GLY A 164 12.97 -0.56 5.25
CA GLY A 164 13.16 -1.06 6.61
C GLY A 164 12.80 -2.54 6.73
N ALA A 165 11.69 -2.95 6.11
CA ALA A 165 11.26 -4.35 6.12
C ALA A 165 12.28 -5.27 5.43
N LYS A 166 12.87 -4.81 4.32
CA LYS A 166 13.91 -5.55 3.61
C LYS A 166 15.23 -5.62 4.38
N ILE A 167 15.66 -4.51 4.98
CA ILE A 167 16.86 -4.47 5.81
C ILE A 167 16.73 -5.47 6.96
N PHE A 168 15.62 -5.45 7.69
CA PHE A 168 15.43 -6.33 8.84
C PHE A 168 15.32 -7.80 8.44
N HIS A 169 14.64 -8.10 7.32
CA HIS A 169 14.60 -9.46 6.81
C HIS A 169 16.01 -10.02 6.54
N ASN A 170 16.89 -9.22 5.92
CA ASN A 170 18.26 -9.64 5.66
C ASN A 170 19.12 -9.72 6.93
N LEU A 171 18.83 -8.92 7.96
CA LEU A 171 19.47 -9.04 9.26
C LEU A 171 19.04 -10.32 10.01
N GLU A 172 17.76 -10.69 9.91
CA GLU A 172 17.22 -11.93 10.48
C GLU A 172 17.75 -13.17 9.75
N ASN A 173 17.94 -13.07 8.44
CA ASN A 173 18.43 -14.15 7.56
C ASN A 173 19.87 -13.90 7.12
N TRP A 174 20.74 -13.57 8.07
CA TRP A 174 22.11 -13.12 7.80
C TRP A 174 22.92 -14.12 6.97
N ASP A 175 22.83 -15.41 7.28
CA ASP A 175 23.58 -16.45 6.56
C ASP A 175 23.15 -16.53 5.09
N THR A 176 21.84 -16.44 4.82
CA THR A 176 21.29 -16.40 3.46
C THR A 176 21.68 -15.12 2.73
N PHE A 177 21.67 -13.98 3.42
CA PHE A 177 22.07 -12.70 2.86
C PHE A 177 23.55 -12.67 2.46
N VAL A 178 24.45 -13.19 3.29
CA VAL A 178 25.90 -13.23 2.98
C VAL A 178 26.20 -14.15 1.80
N ALA A 179 25.41 -15.22 1.62
CA ALA A 179 25.57 -16.16 0.51
C ALA A 179 25.22 -15.54 -0.87
N ASP A 180 24.19 -14.69 -0.94
CA ASP A 180 23.84 -13.94 -2.16
C ASP A 180 23.29 -12.54 -1.82
N PRO A 181 24.17 -11.55 -1.57
CA PRO A 181 23.75 -10.22 -1.14
C PRO A 181 22.93 -9.47 -2.18
N VAL A 182 23.24 -9.67 -3.46
CA VAL A 182 22.58 -8.97 -4.57
C VAL A 182 21.20 -9.58 -4.81
N GLY A 183 21.09 -10.90 -4.87
CA GLY A 183 19.81 -11.58 -5.01
C GLY A 183 18.90 -11.34 -3.81
N ALA A 184 19.44 -11.39 -2.58
CA ALA A 184 18.68 -11.13 -1.38
C ALA A 184 18.14 -9.68 -1.32
N LEU A 185 18.87 -8.68 -1.82
CA LEU A 185 18.37 -7.29 -1.88
C LEU A 185 17.36 -7.04 -3.00
N LEU A 186 17.53 -7.68 -4.15
CA LEU A 186 16.68 -7.49 -5.33
C LEU A 186 15.45 -8.41 -5.35
N SER A 187 15.41 -9.44 -4.51
CA SER A 187 14.24 -10.32 -4.42
C SER A 187 13.01 -9.57 -3.91
N PHE A 188 11.84 -9.90 -4.46
CA PHE A 188 10.56 -9.39 -3.96
C PHE A 188 10.07 -10.12 -2.70
N ASP A 189 10.74 -11.22 -2.34
CA ASP A 189 10.41 -12.02 -1.18
C ASP A 189 11.15 -11.54 0.07
N GLY A 190 10.60 -11.85 1.23
CA GLY A 190 11.24 -11.58 2.51
C GLY A 190 11.12 -10.12 2.96
N LEU A 191 10.04 -9.83 3.70
CA LEU A 191 9.77 -8.52 4.28
C LEU A 191 9.40 -8.68 5.74
N THR A 192 10.21 -8.13 6.64
CA THR A 192 9.94 -8.18 8.08
C THR A 192 9.17 -6.93 8.52
N MET A 193 7.93 -7.11 9.00
CA MET A 193 7.05 -6.00 9.40
C MET A 193 7.70 -5.02 10.37
N TYR A 194 8.43 -5.52 11.38
CA TYR A 194 9.06 -4.69 12.42
C TYR A 194 10.05 -3.68 11.85
N GLY A 195 10.87 -4.09 10.88
CA GLY A 195 11.80 -3.18 10.23
C GLY A 195 11.10 -2.04 9.51
N GLY A 196 9.99 -2.36 8.83
CA GLY A 196 9.19 -1.36 8.15
C GLY A 196 8.53 -0.38 9.11
N LEU A 197 7.94 -0.89 10.20
CA LEU A 197 7.33 -0.07 11.25
C LEU A 197 8.35 0.89 11.88
N ILE A 198 9.52 0.40 12.27
CA ILE A 198 10.55 1.18 12.95
C ILE A 198 11.08 2.29 12.03
N LEU A 199 11.51 1.93 10.82
CA LEU A 199 12.17 2.90 9.93
C LEU A 199 11.18 3.94 9.38
N ALA A 200 9.94 3.54 9.08
CA ALA A 200 8.90 4.48 8.69
C ALA A 200 8.55 5.45 9.83
N SER A 201 8.37 4.94 11.06
CA SER A 201 8.05 5.77 12.22
C SER A 201 9.13 6.81 12.51
N ILE A 202 10.41 6.40 12.52
CA ILE A 202 11.55 7.30 12.74
C ILE A 202 11.57 8.39 11.66
N THR A 203 11.45 8.00 10.39
CA THR A 203 11.53 8.95 9.27
C THR A 203 10.36 9.93 9.27
N LEU A 204 9.15 9.45 9.55
CA LEU A 204 7.96 10.30 9.66
C LEU A 204 8.06 11.31 10.81
N ILE A 205 8.58 10.89 11.97
CA ILE A 205 8.80 11.80 13.11
C ILE A 205 9.82 12.87 12.75
N ILE A 206 10.94 12.49 12.11
CA ILE A 206 11.95 13.44 11.64
C ILE A 206 11.35 14.41 10.62
N TYR A 207 10.59 13.89 9.64
CA TYR A 207 9.97 14.70 8.60
C TYR A 207 8.92 15.67 9.18
N GLY A 208 8.07 15.21 10.10
CA GLY A 208 7.11 16.06 10.80
C GLY A 208 7.79 17.17 11.60
N ARG A 209 8.84 16.84 12.36
CA ARG A 209 9.63 17.85 13.12
C ARG A 209 10.28 18.88 12.21
N LYS A 210 10.85 18.46 11.07
CA LYS A 210 11.42 19.38 10.07
C LYS A 210 10.39 20.33 9.46
N ASN A 211 9.11 19.96 9.49
CA ASN A 211 8.00 20.78 9.00
C ASN A 211 7.17 21.38 10.15
N ASN A 212 7.77 21.57 11.33
CA ASN A 212 7.14 22.22 12.50
C ASN A 212 5.86 21.53 13.01
N ILE A 213 5.69 20.23 12.78
CA ILE A 213 4.60 19.44 13.35
C ILE A 213 5.11 18.81 14.66
N PRO A 214 4.61 19.19 15.84
CA PRO A 214 5.04 18.59 17.09
C PRO A 214 4.68 17.11 17.16
N THR A 215 5.62 16.27 17.60
CA THR A 215 5.47 14.80 17.57
C THR A 215 4.19 14.28 18.24
N PRO A 216 3.77 14.77 19.42
CA PRO A 216 2.52 14.29 20.04
C PRO A 216 1.28 14.50 19.17
N HIS A 217 1.19 15.64 18.47
CA HIS A 217 0.08 15.92 17.56
C HIS A 217 0.16 15.07 16.29
N LEU A 218 1.37 14.81 15.79
CA LEU A 218 1.61 13.94 14.64
C LEU A 218 1.14 12.51 14.93
N ILE A 219 1.60 11.90 16.03
CA ILE A 219 1.26 10.51 16.36
C ILE A 219 -0.23 10.35 16.72
N ASP A 220 -0.82 11.31 17.46
CA ASP A 220 -2.26 11.31 17.71
C ASP A 220 -3.06 11.35 16.41
N SER A 221 -2.63 12.20 15.46
CA SER A 221 -3.33 12.31 14.18
C SER A 221 -3.20 11.05 13.31
N ALA A 222 -2.11 10.30 13.48
CA ALA A 222 -1.86 9.06 12.76
C ALA A 222 -2.64 7.88 13.35
N ALA A 223 -2.87 7.81 14.66
CA ALA A 223 -3.47 6.65 15.34
C ALA A 223 -4.78 6.12 14.69
N PRO A 224 -5.83 6.93 14.48
CA PRO A 224 -7.04 6.45 13.80
C PRO A 224 -6.75 6.00 12.35
N SER A 225 -5.86 6.72 11.66
CA SER A 225 -5.49 6.46 10.26
C SER A 225 -4.73 5.14 10.09
N LEU A 226 -3.88 4.80 11.05
CA LEU A 226 -3.20 3.50 11.12
C LEU A 226 -4.21 2.37 11.36
N MET A 227 -5.15 2.56 12.28
CA MET A 227 -6.17 1.56 12.61
C MET A 227 -7.07 1.21 11.40
N ILE A 228 -7.54 2.21 10.65
CA ILE A 228 -8.33 1.96 9.44
C ILE A 228 -7.49 1.41 8.29
N GLY A 229 -6.23 1.83 8.18
CA GLY A 229 -5.29 1.26 7.21
C GLY A 229 -5.07 -0.23 7.45
N TYR A 230 -4.84 -0.63 8.70
CA TYR A 230 -4.72 -2.03 9.09
C TYR A 230 -6.00 -2.82 8.77
N ALA A 231 -7.17 -2.30 9.16
CA ALA A 231 -8.45 -2.95 8.87
C ALA A 231 -8.63 -3.25 7.37
N ILE A 232 -8.34 -2.28 6.50
CA ILE A 232 -8.45 -2.46 5.04
C ILE A 232 -7.41 -3.46 4.52
N GLY A 233 -6.19 -3.44 5.07
CA GLY A 233 -5.16 -4.43 4.75
C GLY A 233 -5.62 -5.86 5.06
N ARG A 234 -6.27 -6.07 6.22
CA ARG A 234 -6.80 -7.37 6.63
C ARG A 234 -7.95 -7.87 5.76
N ILE A 235 -8.72 -6.98 5.13
CA ILE A 235 -9.67 -7.37 4.06
C ILE A 235 -8.90 -7.99 2.88
N GLY A 236 -7.78 -7.36 2.50
CA GLY A 236 -6.88 -7.89 1.49
C GLY A 236 -6.43 -9.31 1.81
N CYS A 237 -5.88 -9.53 3.02
CA CYS A 237 -5.46 -10.85 3.51
C CYS A 237 -6.58 -11.88 3.48
N HIS A 238 -7.78 -11.48 3.95
CA HIS A 238 -8.94 -12.37 3.96
C HIS A 238 -9.34 -12.80 2.54
N LEU A 239 -9.41 -11.86 1.59
CA LEU A 239 -9.91 -12.15 0.25
C LEU A 239 -8.89 -12.88 -0.63
N SER A 240 -7.59 -12.63 -0.46
CA SER A 240 -6.53 -13.32 -1.20
C SER A 240 -6.23 -14.71 -0.62
N GLY A 241 -6.39 -14.91 0.69
CA GLY A 241 -5.85 -16.10 1.36
C GLY A 241 -4.33 -16.11 1.28
N ASP A 242 -3.68 -15.08 1.81
CA ASP A 242 -2.23 -14.86 1.71
C ASP A 242 -1.39 -15.58 2.76
N GLY A 243 -2.03 -16.32 3.67
CA GLY A 243 -1.33 -17.06 4.73
C GLY A 243 -1.57 -16.51 6.13
N ASP A 244 -2.14 -15.30 6.27
CA ASP A 244 -2.31 -14.67 7.59
C ASP A 244 -3.59 -15.11 8.32
N TRP A 245 -4.01 -16.36 8.14
CA TRP A 245 -5.17 -16.95 8.78
C TRP A 245 -4.90 -17.37 10.23
N GLY A 246 -5.94 -17.82 10.94
CA GLY A 246 -5.83 -18.24 12.33
C GLY A 246 -5.25 -19.63 12.53
N ILE A 247 -5.31 -20.09 13.78
CA ILE A 247 -5.01 -21.48 14.14
C ILE A 247 -6.13 -22.42 13.67
N ASP A 248 -5.80 -23.71 13.62
CA ASP A 248 -6.74 -24.79 13.32
C ASP A 248 -8.02 -24.70 14.17
N ASN A 249 -9.17 -24.82 13.50
CA ASN A 249 -10.49 -24.79 14.12
C ASN A 249 -11.33 -26.00 13.72
N LEU A 250 -11.21 -27.06 14.50
CA LEU A 250 -12.05 -28.25 14.43
C LEU A 250 -13.28 -28.18 15.36
N ALA A 251 -13.45 -27.07 16.10
CA ALA A 251 -14.53 -26.94 17.06
C ALA A 251 -15.87 -26.73 16.32
N PRO A 252 -16.96 -27.40 16.75
CA PRO A 252 -18.27 -27.21 16.14
C PRO A 252 -18.73 -25.76 16.30
N LYS A 253 -19.37 -25.22 15.26
CA LYS A 253 -19.92 -23.86 15.29
C LYS A 253 -20.94 -23.73 16.44
N PRO A 254 -20.82 -22.72 17.31
CA PRO A 254 -21.75 -22.52 18.41
C PRO A 254 -23.18 -22.28 17.91
N SER A 255 -24.18 -22.79 18.63
CA SER A 255 -25.59 -22.71 18.24
C SER A 255 -26.12 -21.27 18.09
N TRP A 256 -25.59 -20.33 18.88
CA TRP A 256 -25.94 -18.90 18.79
C TRP A 256 -25.44 -18.24 17.48
N LEU A 257 -24.52 -18.86 16.75
CA LEU A 257 -23.96 -18.38 15.49
C LEU A 257 -24.58 -19.09 14.27
N ASN A 258 -25.66 -19.86 14.45
CA ASN A 258 -26.32 -20.58 13.37
C ASN A 258 -26.89 -19.68 12.26
N TRP A 259 -27.16 -18.40 12.56
CA TRP A 259 -27.62 -17.42 11.56
C TRP A 259 -26.51 -17.01 10.57
N ALA A 260 -25.24 -17.27 10.90
CA ALA A 260 -24.11 -16.88 10.07
C ALA A 260 -23.56 -18.06 9.23
N PRO A 261 -22.93 -17.77 8.08
CA PRO A 261 -22.26 -18.78 7.27
C PRO A 261 -21.17 -19.54 8.05
N ASP A 262 -20.92 -20.80 7.67
CA ASP A 262 -19.93 -21.65 8.36
C ASP A 262 -18.50 -21.10 8.27
N TRP A 263 -18.15 -20.49 7.13
CA TRP A 263 -16.85 -19.84 6.92
C TRP A 263 -16.57 -18.73 7.93
N LEU A 264 -17.60 -18.14 8.55
CA LEU A 264 -17.41 -17.14 9.58
C LEU A 264 -16.81 -17.73 10.86
N TRP A 265 -16.97 -19.04 11.10
CA TRP A 265 -16.43 -19.72 12.28
C TRP A 265 -15.17 -20.52 11.96
N SER A 266 -15.25 -21.37 10.94
CA SER A 266 -14.16 -22.24 10.49
C SER A 266 -14.09 -22.18 8.98
N TYR A 267 -12.93 -21.84 8.44
CA TYR A 267 -12.74 -21.62 7.02
C TYR A 267 -11.49 -22.30 6.49
N ASP A 268 -11.62 -22.92 5.32
CA ASP A 268 -10.55 -23.67 4.67
C ASP A 268 -9.84 -22.88 3.56
N TYR A 269 -10.16 -21.59 3.38
CA TYR A 269 -9.48 -20.69 2.43
C TYR A 269 -9.22 -21.33 1.04
N PRO A 270 -10.28 -21.76 0.33
CA PRO A 270 -10.13 -22.41 -0.96
C PRO A 270 -9.60 -21.42 -2.00
N HIS A 271 -8.71 -21.88 -2.87
CA HIS A 271 -8.03 -21.05 -3.87
C HIS A 271 -7.13 -19.95 -3.28
N ASN A 272 -6.49 -20.23 -2.14
CA ASN A 272 -5.55 -19.31 -1.50
C ASN A 272 -4.32 -19.00 -2.39
N VAL A 273 -3.81 -17.76 -2.34
CA VAL A 273 -2.73 -17.30 -3.24
C VAL A 273 -1.39 -18.01 -3.00
N VAL A 274 -1.18 -18.52 -1.79
CA VAL A 274 0.04 -19.25 -1.42
C VAL A 274 0.02 -20.71 -1.85
N ASN A 275 -1.09 -21.21 -2.40
CA ASN A 275 -1.29 -22.60 -2.81
C ASN A 275 -0.97 -23.61 -1.68
N TYR A 276 -1.30 -23.25 -0.44
CA TYR A 276 -1.08 -24.09 0.74
C TYR A 276 -2.26 -25.04 0.98
N GLY A 277 -1.96 -26.20 1.55
CA GLY A 277 -2.91 -27.26 1.88
C GLY A 277 -3.05 -28.30 0.77
N GLU A 278 -4.19 -29.00 0.75
CA GLU A 278 -4.44 -30.12 -0.16
C GLU A 278 -5.09 -29.64 -1.47
N PRO A 279 -4.91 -30.37 -2.59
CA PRO A 279 -5.56 -30.04 -3.85
C PRO A 279 -7.09 -30.20 -3.80
N ILE A 280 -7.82 -29.24 -4.35
CA ILE A 280 -9.27 -29.28 -4.52
C ILE A 280 -9.61 -30.25 -5.65
N ALA A 281 -10.46 -31.24 -5.37
CA ALA A 281 -10.91 -32.20 -6.37
C ALA A 281 -11.66 -31.49 -7.51
N ASN A 282 -11.33 -31.84 -8.76
CA ASN A 282 -11.91 -31.25 -9.98
C ASN A 282 -11.75 -29.72 -10.09
N CYS A 283 -10.60 -29.18 -9.68
CA CYS A 283 -10.30 -27.76 -9.88
C CYS A 283 -10.02 -27.46 -11.36
N ASP A 284 -10.92 -26.71 -12.01
CA ASP A 284 -10.78 -26.29 -13.42
C ASP A 284 -9.81 -25.10 -13.63
N ALA A 285 -9.22 -24.57 -12.54
CA ALA A 285 -8.30 -23.43 -12.62
C ALA A 285 -6.86 -23.91 -12.84
N GLU A 286 -6.09 -23.18 -13.67
CA GLU A 286 -4.67 -23.49 -13.91
C GLU A 286 -3.78 -23.24 -12.68
N ARG A 287 -4.23 -22.41 -11.73
CA ARG A 287 -3.52 -22.04 -10.49
C ARG A 287 -4.51 -21.82 -9.36
N TYR A 288 -4.01 -21.80 -8.12
CA TYR A 288 -4.81 -21.59 -6.91
C TYR A 288 -5.80 -22.72 -6.70
N CYS A 289 -5.35 -23.97 -6.73
CA CYS A 289 -6.22 -25.14 -6.61
C CYS A 289 -6.08 -25.86 -5.27
N ASN A 290 -5.67 -25.14 -4.22
CA ASN A 290 -5.49 -25.72 -2.90
C ASN A 290 -6.44 -25.11 -1.88
N HIS A 291 -6.74 -25.87 -0.83
CA HIS A 291 -7.50 -25.45 0.35
C HIS A 291 -6.89 -26.07 1.62
N LEU A 292 -7.16 -25.47 2.77
CA LEU A 292 -6.59 -25.83 4.05
C LEU A 292 -7.26 -27.07 4.65
N VAL A 293 -6.44 -28.01 5.08
CA VAL A 293 -6.84 -29.17 5.86
C VAL A 293 -5.84 -29.30 7.02
N PRO A 294 -6.25 -29.08 8.28
CA PRO A 294 -7.60 -28.73 8.75
C PRO A 294 -7.99 -27.27 8.45
N PRO A 295 -9.31 -26.92 8.54
CA PRO A 295 -9.75 -25.54 8.44
C PRO A 295 -9.34 -24.73 9.68
N VAL A 296 -9.33 -23.41 9.56
CA VAL A 296 -8.79 -22.49 10.55
C VAL A 296 -9.81 -21.40 10.93
N PHE A 297 -9.54 -20.68 12.02
CA PHE A 297 -10.28 -19.45 12.30
C PHE A 297 -10.00 -18.40 11.21
N PRO A 298 -11.01 -17.70 10.65
CA PRO A 298 -10.82 -16.63 9.68
C PRO A 298 -10.35 -15.32 10.36
N THR A 299 -9.21 -15.37 11.07
CA THR A 299 -8.66 -14.26 11.86
C THR A 299 -8.57 -12.92 11.11
N PRO A 300 -8.14 -12.85 9.83
CA PRO A 300 -8.18 -11.61 9.04
C PRO A 300 -9.55 -10.92 9.02
N PHE A 301 -10.63 -11.70 8.96
CA PHE A 301 -11.98 -11.15 8.98
C PHE A 301 -12.33 -10.60 10.37
N TYR A 302 -12.00 -11.34 11.45
CA TYR A 302 -12.23 -10.87 12.82
C TYR A 302 -11.46 -9.58 13.13
N GLU A 303 -10.19 -9.52 12.73
CA GLU A 303 -9.33 -8.36 12.91
C GLU A 303 -9.83 -7.17 12.08
N THR A 304 -10.33 -7.40 10.85
CA THR A 304 -11.00 -6.34 10.08
C THR A 304 -12.13 -5.71 10.88
N LEU A 305 -13.06 -6.52 11.40
CA LEU A 305 -14.21 -6.02 12.16
C LEU A 305 -13.78 -5.30 13.44
N MET A 306 -12.84 -5.89 14.17
CA MET A 306 -12.29 -5.32 15.39
C MET A 306 -11.62 -3.97 15.12
N CYS A 307 -10.76 -3.88 14.11
CA CYS A 307 -10.05 -2.65 13.77
C CYS A 307 -10.98 -1.58 13.20
N ILE A 308 -12.04 -1.92 12.44
CA ILE A 308 -13.08 -0.95 12.07
C ILE A 308 -13.77 -0.40 13.32
N PHE A 309 -14.13 -1.26 14.27
CA PHE A 309 -14.77 -0.84 15.51
C PHE A 309 -13.85 0.05 16.35
N LEU A 310 -12.59 -0.35 16.53
CA LEU A 310 -11.57 0.43 17.24
C LEU A 310 -11.26 1.76 16.54
N PHE A 311 -11.23 1.77 15.20
CA PHE A 311 -11.13 3.00 14.42
C PHE A 311 -12.30 3.93 14.76
N LEU A 312 -13.54 3.43 14.78
CA LEU A 312 -14.70 4.26 15.13
C LEU A 312 -14.59 4.78 16.56
N ILE A 313 -14.08 4.00 17.52
CA ILE A 313 -13.82 4.47 18.88
C ILE A 313 -12.80 5.62 18.87
N LEU A 314 -11.61 5.40 18.30
CA LEU A 314 -10.56 6.42 18.22
C LEU A 314 -11.04 7.67 17.49
N TRP A 315 -11.75 7.48 16.38
CA TRP A 315 -12.33 8.55 15.59
C TRP A 315 -13.32 9.37 16.42
N ASN A 316 -14.17 8.75 17.23
CA ASN A 316 -15.09 9.50 18.10
C ASN A 316 -14.37 10.17 19.29
N LEU A 317 -13.39 9.50 19.90
CA LEU A 317 -12.64 10.01 21.05
C LEU A 317 -11.73 11.20 20.72
N ARG A 318 -11.25 11.32 19.48
CA ARG A 318 -10.34 12.40 19.07
C ARG A 318 -10.87 13.82 19.31
N LYS A 319 -12.21 13.98 19.38
CA LYS A 319 -12.88 15.27 19.67
C LYS A 319 -12.99 15.57 21.17
N ARG A 320 -12.85 14.55 22.02
CA ARG A 320 -12.99 14.65 23.48
C ARG A 320 -11.64 14.73 24.18
N ILE A 321 -10.62 14.10 23.58
CA ILE A 321 -9.26 14.06 24.12
C ILE A 321 -8.50 15.27 23.61
N THR A 322 -8.14 16.18 24.52
CA THR A 322 -7.38 17.41 24.23
C THR A 322 -5.90 17.27 24.57
N THR A 323 -5.54 16.35 25.46
CA THR A 323 -4.16 16.11 25.89
C THR A 323 -3.35 15.41 24.78
N PRO A 324 -2.27 16.03 24.28
CA PRO A 324 -1.46 15.43 23.22
C PRO A 324 -0.80 14.12 23.66
N GLY A 325 -0.82 13.13 22.77
CA GLY A 325 -0.24 11.79 22.98
C GLY A 325 -1.21 10.76 23.55
N VAL A 326 -2.31 11.19 24.20
CA VAL A 326 -3.26 10.26 24.83
C VAL A 326 -4.03 9.44 23.80
N LEU A 327 -4.39 10.01 22.65
CA LEU A 327 -5.11 9.26 21.61
C LEU A 327 -4.22 8.17 21.03
N PHE A 328 -2.93 8.46 20.81
CA PHE A 328 -1.96 7.45 20.38
C PHE A 328 -1.71 6.39 21.45
N SER A 329 -1.65 6.76 22.73
CA SER A 329 -1.55 5.78 23.81
C SER A 329 -2.75 4.83 23.87
N LEU A 330 -3.98 5.32 23.65
CA LEU A 330 -5.16 4.46 23.55
C LEU A 330 -5.06 3.51 22.36
N TYR A 331 -4.58 3.99 21.21
CA TYR A 331 -4.31 3.15 20.05
C TYR A 331 -3.32 2.02 20.36
N LEU A 332 -2.29 2.25 21.18
CA LEU A 332 -1.32 1.22 21.58
C LEU A 332 -1.86 0.20 22.60
N ILE A 333 -2.91 0.56 23.34
CA ILE A 333 -3.55 -0.34 24.32
C ILE A 333 -4.49 -1.33 23.62
N PHE A 334 -5.08 -0.92 22.51
CA PHE A 334 -5.95 -1.75 21.69
C PHE A 334 -5.14 -2.77 20.88
#